data_AF-A0A7Z9II47-F1
#
_entry.id   AF-A0A7Z9II47-F1
#
_cell.length_a   1.000
_cell.length_b   1.000
_cell.length_c   1.000
_cell.angle_alpha   90.00
_cell.angle_beta   90.00
_cell.angle_gamma   90.00
#
_symmetry.space_group_name_H-M   'P 1'
#
loop_
_entity.id
_entity.type
_entity.pdbx_description
1 polymer ?
#
loop_
_entity_poly.entity_id
_entity_poly.type
_entity_poly.pdbx_seq_one_letter_code
_entity_poly.pdbx_strand_id
1 'polypeptide(L)'
;MASADTPLMRQWREAKAQHRDSLLFFRVGDFYELFHGDAEEGARLLGLTLTSRNNGAAAGVPLAGIPAKALDEYLSKLVKLGRRVAICDQVEDSSEAKGVVRREVTEVITPGTVLADSLLVQHRNNFLVALVDAGMDHFGMAVLDVSTGEMSAQLVPTSELRAELGRLEPSELLLPYSLETSDELTWAAGTSIPRTLREDWMFEADVSTDALLDSFGVHSLDGFGFQSEDQSLVRVSGALVQYLKTIRPGGMSHLKPPWIRRPGKIMLLDEMTRRNLELIEPLRTGEEGGALIDVLDLATTPMGGRLLRRWVLEPLIRAEEIWARQSAVEEFVERPDLRKRIREALSGVTDLERMAGKVGTMRVTPRDLAGLRRSLEQLPEIRAAGLEAKDPLIRGSAVDNDCLEDVFTLLKRAISDDPPATLQEGGVVKKGWSEDLDELRVVRDGARDFIASLQVRERERTGVASLKVGFNKVFGYYLEVTRANLGKVPTDYVRKQTLANAERYFTPELKEWEEKVFGAED
;
A
#
# COMPACT_ATOMS: atom_id res chain seq x y z
N MET A 1 -6.31 19.08 -39.47
CA MET A 1 -6.79 17.72 -39.78
C MET A 1 -6.82 16.93 -38.48
N ALA A 2 -8.00 16.58 -37.97
CA ALA A 2 -8.14 15.85 -36.71
C ALA A 2 -7.48 14.47 -36.86
N SER A 3 -6.49 14.16 -36.03
CA SER A 3 -5.86 12.84 -36.03
C SER A 3 -6.91 11.78 -35.73
N ALA A 4 -7.02 10.75 -36.58
CA ALA A 4 -7.92 9.61 -36.41
C ALA A 4 -7.49 8.74 -35.20
N ASP A 5 -7.71 9.26 -34.00
CA ASP A 5 -7.25 8.63 -32.78
C ASP A 5 -8.31 7.66 -32.27
N THR A 6 -7.92 6.40 -32.06
CA THR A 6 -8.86 5.37 -31.57
C THR A 6 -9.43 5.81 -30.21
N PRO A 7 -10.67 5.44 -29.85
CA PRO A 7 -11.27 5.85 -28.57
C PRO A 7 -10.39 5.55 -27.35
N LEU A 8 -9.66 4.42 -27.36
CA LEU A 8 -8.68 4.08 -26.32
C LEU A 8 -7.52 5.09 -26.23
N MET A 9 -6.97 5.50 -27.38
CA MET A 9 -5.86 6.47 -27.39
C MET A 9 -6.31 7.88 -26.99
N ARG A 10 -7.57 8.24 -27.24
CA ARG A 10 -8.15 9.49 -26.72
C ARG A 10 -8.17 9.50 -25.20
N GLN A 11 -8.69 8.44 -24.56
CA GLN A 11 -8.66 8.29 -23.10
C GLN A 11 -7.22 8.31 -22.56
N TRP A 12 -6.29 7.61 -23.22
CA TRP A 12 -4.88 7.64 -22.83
C TRP A 12 -4.27 9.06 -22.92
N ARG A 13 -4.54 9.82 -23.99
CA ARG A 13 -4.04 11.20 -24.16
C ARG A 13 -4.61 12.13 -23.09
N GLU A 14 -5.89 11.99 -22.77
CA GLU A 14 -6.55 12.77 -21.72
C GLU A 14 -5.90 12.50 -20.36
N ALA A 15 -5.70 11.23 -19.99
CA ALA A 15 -5.00 10.85 -18.77
C ALA A 15 -3.53 11.35 -18.77
N LYS A 16 -2.80 11.17 -19.88
CA LYS A 16 -1.40 11.60 -19.98
C LYS A 16 -1.25 13.12 -19.94
N ALA A 17 -2.22 13.88 -20.46
CA ALA A 17 -2.20 15.32 -20.43
C ALA A 17 -2.28 15.89 -19.00
N GLN A 18 -2.93 15.17 -18.09
CA GLN A 18 -3.02 15.49 -16.65
C GLN A 18 -1.80 15.02 -15.85
N HIS A 19 -1.10 13.98 -16.31
CA HIS A 19 0.06 13.38 -15.63
C HIS A 19 1.32 13.37 -16.52
N ARG A 20 1.71 14.55 -17.02
CA ARG A 20 2.81 14.70 -18.00
C ARG A 20 4.17 14.32 -17.43
N ASP A 21 4.35 14.49 -16.13
CA ASP A 21 5.58 14.28 -15.37
C ASP A 21 5.72 12.85 -14.82
N SER A 22 4.78 11.96 -15.13
CA SER A 22 4.72 10.58 -14.63
C SER A 22 4.64 9.58 -15.78
N LEU A 23 5.25 8.41 -15.64
CA LEU A 23 5.00 7.28 -16.55
C LEU A 23 3.56 6.81 -16.36
N LEU A 24 2.79 6.69 -17.44
CA LEU A 24 1.40 6.27 -17.37
C LEU A 24 1.27 4.77 -17.66
N PHE A 25 0.97 4.01 -16.61
CA PHE A 25 0.59 2.60 -16.71
C PHE A 25 -0.90 2.52 -17.00
N PHE A 26 -1.23 2.23 -18.27
CA PHE A 26 -2.60 2.27 -18.75
C PHE A 26 -3.19 0.86 -18.86
N ARG A 27 -4.27 0.58 -18.13
CA ARG A 27 -4.83 -0.78 -18.02
C ARG A 27 -5.51 -1.24 -19.31
N VAL A 28 -5.00 -2.31 -19.91
CA VAL A 28 -5.58 -2.94 -21.11
C VAL A 28 -5.69 -4.45 -20.87
N GLY A 29 -6.90 -4.89 -20.50
CA GLY A 29 -7.15 -6.31 -20.18
C GLY A 29 -6.33 -6.76 -18.98
N ASP A 30 -5.49 -7.78 -19.16
CA ASP A 30 -4.60 -8.31 -18.10
C ASP A 30 -3.21 -7.66 -18.06
N PHE A 31 -3.02 -6.53 -18.75
CA PHE A 31 -1.74 -5.84 -18.84
C PHE A 31 -1.87 -4.37 -18.44
N TYR A 32 -0.77 -3.80 -17.96
CA TYR A 32 -0.53 -2.36 -17.99
C TYR A 32 0.38 -2.05 -19.18
N GLU A 33 -0.10 -1.18 -20.06
CA GLU A 33 0.60 -0.75 -21.27
C GLU A 33 1.09 0.69 -21.11
N LEU A 34 2.28 0.96 -21.61
CA LEU A 34 2.85 2.29 -21.81
C LEU A 34 2.88 2.57 -23.30
N PHE A 35 2.69 3.84 -23.68
CA PHE A 35 2.66 4.26 -25.08
C PHE A 35 3.63 5.42 -25.34
N HIS A 36 4.09 5.54 -26.59
CA HIS A 36 4.96 6.64 -27.04
C HIS A 36 6.24 6.76 -26.20
N GLY A 37 6.62 7.97 -25.76
CA GLY A 37 7.84 8.19 -24.98
C GLY A 37 7.87 7.39 -23.67
N ASP A 38 6.71 7.17 -23.05
CA ASP A 38 6.62 6.34 -21.84
C ASP A 38 6.98 4.89 -22.14
N ALA A 39 6.62 4.37 -23.32
CA ALA A 39 7.00 3.02 -23.74
C ALA A 39 8.51 2.88 -23.95
N GLU A 40 9.14 3.87 -24.59
CA GLU A 40 10.59 3.90 -24.82
C GLU A 40 11.36 4.00 -23.51
N GLU A 41 10.95 4.91 -22.62
CA GLU A 41 11.56 5.06 -21.30
C GLU A 41 11.32 3.82 -20.44
N GLY A 42 10.07 3.34 -20.36
CA GLY A 42 9.71 2.15 -19.60
C GLY A 42 10.47 0.91 -20.06
N ALA A 43 10.58 0.69 -21.38
CA ALA A 43 11.35 -0.43 -21.94
C ALA A 43 12.83 -0.37 -21.54
N ARG A 44 13.44 0.81 -21.60
CA ARG A 44 14.85 1.00 -21.21
C ARG A 44 15.06 0.80 -19.70
N LEU A 45 14.20 1.36 -18.85
CA LEU A 45 14.35 1.31 -17.40
C LEU A 45 14.02 -0.07 -16.82
N LEU A 46 13.01 -0.74 -17.38
CA LEU A 46 12.51 -2.02 -16.85
C LEU A 46 13.05 -3.24 -17.61
N GLY A 47 13.81 -3.03 -18.69
CA GLY A 47 14.30 -4.11 -19.55
C GLY A 47 13.17 -4.83 -20.31
N LEU A 48 12.11 -4.11 -20.69
CA LEU A 48 10.98 -4.68 -21.43
C LEU A 48 11.26 -4.67 -22.93
N THR A 49 10.61 -5.59 -23.66
CA THR A 49 10.60 -5.56 -25.12
C THR A 49 9.77 -4.37 -25.60
N LEU A 50 10.41 -3.43 -26.30
CA LEU A 50 9.71 -2.37 -27.02
C LEU A 50 9.12 -2.94 -28.31
N THR A 51 7.81 -2.78 -28.48
CA THR A 51 7.06 -3.23 -29.64
C THR A 51 6.28 -2.07 -30.24
N SER A 52 5.46 -2.33 -31.24
CA SER A 52 4.51 -1.35 -31.76
C SER A 52 3.12 -1.95 -31.87
N ARG A 53 2.10 -1.09 -31.74
CA ARG A 53 0.71 -1.52 -31.84
C ARG A 53 0.38 -1.94 -33.28
N ASN A 54 -0.25 -3.10 -33.44
CA ASN A 54 -0.50 -3.72 -34.75
C ASN A 54 -1.88 -3.39 -35.37
N ASN A 55 -2.78 -2.66 -34.68
CA ASN A 55 -4.19 -2.52 -35.09
C ASN A 55 -4.65 -1.08 -35.33
N GLY A 56 -5.22 -0.84 -36.53
CA GLY A 56 -6.04 0.33 -36.87
C GLY A 56 -5.24 1.62 -37.17
N ALA A 57 -5.90 2.78 -37.03
CA ALA A 57 -5.29 4.10 -37.26
C ALA A 57 -4.17 4.47 -36.26
N ALA A 58 -3.95 3.65 -35.23
CA ALA A 58 -2.86 3.75 -34.25
C ALA A 58 -1.75 2.70 -34.51
N ALA A 59 -1.68 2.12 -35.70
CA ALA A 59 -0.61 1.22 -36.09
C ALA A 59 0.74 1.94 -36.05
N GLY A 60 1.74 1.33 -35.41
CA GLY A 60 3.10 1.89 -35.30
C GLY A 60 3.37 2.74 -34.05
N VAL A 61 2.38 2.94 -33.16
CA VAL A 61 2.61 3.58 -31.85
C VAL A 61 3.55 2.71 -31.01
N PRO A 62 4.69 3.24 -30.49
CA PRO A 62 5.57 2.51 -29.58
C PRO A 62 4.81 2.03 -28.34
N LEU A 63 5.04 0.77 -27.97
CA LEU A 63 4.32 0.08 -26.90
C LEU A 63 5.26 -0.83 -26.11
N ALA A 64 5.17 -0.75 -24.80
CA ALA A 64 5.75 -1.70 -23.87
C ALA A 64 4.71 -1.99 -22.78
N GLY A 65 4.75 -3.17 -22.17
CA GLY A 65 3.75 -3.51 -21.16
C GLY A 65 4.22 -4.61 -20.22
N ILE A 66 3.50 -4.72 -19.11
CA ILE A 66 3.74 -5.70 -18.06
C ILE A 66 2.43 -6.41 -17.71
N PRO A 67 2.48 -7.68 -17.27
CA PRO A 67 1.31 -8.33 -16.70
C PRO A 67 0.81 -7.58 -15.47
N ALA A 68 -0.51 -7.40 -15.37
CA ALA A 68 -1.16 -6.75 -14.24
C ALA A 68 -0.76 -7.30 -12.87
N LYS A 69 -0.60 -8.63 -12.79
CA LYS A 69 -0.22 -9.34 -11.57
C LYS A 69 1.20 -9.05 -11.09
N ALA A 70 2.04 -8.50 -11.98
CA ALA A 70 3.43 -8.16 -11.68
C ALA A 70 3.62 -6.66 -11.39
N LEU A 71 2.52 -5.87 -11.31
CA LEU A 71 2.58 -4.42 -11.16
C LEU A 71 3.56 -3.97 -10.06
N ASP A 72 3.41 -4.49 -8.84
CA ASP A 72 4.21 -4.07 -7.69
C ASP A 72 5.71 -4.30 -7.87
N GLU A 73 6.11 -5.37 -8.56
CA GLU A 73 7.52 -5.66 -8.85
C GLU A 73 8.14 -4.57 -9.74
N TYR A 74 7.42 -4.16 -10.79
CA TYR A 74 7.89 -3.14 -11.72
C TYR A 74 7.79 -1.73 -11.14
N LEU A 75 6.77 -1.45 -10.33
CA LEU A 75 6.68 -0.21 -9.57
C LEU A 75 7.90 -0.06 -8.63
N SER A 76 8.33 -1.14 -7.98
CA SER A 76 9.53 -1.13 -7.14
C SER A 76 10.77 -0.61 -7.86
N LYS A 77 10.98 -1.10 -9.08
CA LYS A 77 12.14 -0.73 -9.90
C LYS A 77 12.07 0.74 -10.29
N LEU A 78 10.91 1.22 -10.75
CA LEU A 78 10.74 2.62 -11.17
C LEU A 78 10.86 3.59 -9.99
N VAL A 79 10.25 3.27 -8.86
CA VAL A 79 10.30 4.12 -7.66
C VAL A 79 11.71 4.25 -7.11
N LYS A 80 12.49 3.15 -7.08
CA LYS A 80 13.91 3.16 -6.69
C LYS A 80 14.78 4.02 -7.61
N LEU A 81 14.35 4.22 -8.86
CA LEU A 81 14.99 5.11 -9.83
C LEU A 81 14.47 6.56 -9.73
N GLY A 82 13.68 6.88 -8.71
CA GLY A 82 13.09 8.19 -8.50
C GLY A 82 11.98 8.54 -9.50
N ARG A 83 11.42 7.55 -10.22
CA ARG A 83 10.35 7.79 -11.20
C ARG A 83 8.98 7.77 -10.55
N ARG A 84 8.10 8.62 -11.09
CA ARG A 84 6.69 8.72 -10.73
C ARG A 84 5.85 7.95 -11.74
N VAL A 85 4.85 7.22 -11.26
CA VAL A 85 4.04 6.31 -12.09
C VAL A 85 2.56 6.52 -11.81
N ALA A 86 1.79 6.95 -12.82
CA ALA A 86 0.35 7.05 -12.74
C ALA A 86 -0.30 5.73 -13.16
N ILE A 87 -1.19 5.19 -12.32
CA ILE A 87 -1.95 3.97 -12.56
C ILE A 87 -3.33 4.36 -13.09
N CYS A 88 -3.62 3.99 -14.33
CA CYS A 88 -4.90 4.27 -14.97
C CYS A 88 -5.68 2.96 -15.15
N ASP A 89 -6.68 2.77 -14.31
CA ASP A 89 -7.49 1.55 -14.22
C ASP A 89 -8.85 1.70 -14.89
N GLN A 90 -9.48 0.56 -15.13
CA GLN A 90 -10.86 0.49 -15.60
C GLN A 90 -11.81 0.73 -14.42
N VAL A 91 -12.67 1.74 -14.52
CA VAL A 91 -13.61 2.13 -13.46
C VAL A 91 -15.05 1.68 -13.73
N GLU A 92 -15.30 1.10 -14.90
CA GLU A 92 -16.58 0.54 -15.31
C GLU A 92 -16.45 -0.97 -15.53
N ASP A 93 -17.53 -1.71 -15.29
CA ASP A 93 -17.57 -3.13 -15.62
C ASP A 93 -17.51 -3.30 -17.14
N SER A 94 -16.56 -4.12 -17.59
CA SER A 94 -16.36 -4.45 -19.00
C SER A 94 -17.59 -5.10 -19.66
N SER A 95 -18.46 -5.74 -18.88
CA SER A 95 -19.69 -6.38 -19.34
C SER A 95 -20.86 -5.40 -19.53
N GLU A 96 -20.86 -4.29 -18.79
CA GLU A 96 -21.92 -3.26 -18.85
C GLU A 96 -21.58 -2.11 -19.82
N ALA A 97 -20.31 -1.98 -20.18
CA ALA A 97 -19.81 -0.86 -20.99
C ALA A 97 -20.28 -0.93 -22.47
N LYS A 98 -20.96 0.14 -22.93
CA LYS A 98 -21.24 0.34 -24.37
C LYS A 98 -20.04 1.02 -25.05
N GLY A 99 -19.09 0.23 -25.53
CA GLY A 99 -17.90 0.72 -26.26
C GLY A 99 -16.59 0.46 -25.53
N VAL A 100 -15.68 1.44 -25.50
CA VAL A 100 -14.43 1.30 -24.74
C VAL A 100 -14.68 1.67 -23.28
N VAL A 101 -14.48 0.71 -22.38
CA VAL A 101 -14.57 0.86 -20.92
C VAL A 101 -13.90 2.15 -20.45
N ARG A 102 -14.56 2.94 -19.61
CA ARG A 102 -13.96 4.16 -19.03
C ARG A 102 -12.77 3.83 -18.16
N ARG A 103 -11.76 4.69 -18.21
CA ARG A 103 -10.55 4.59 -17.41
C ARG A 103 -10.22 5.91 -16.76
N GLU A 104 -9.70 5.82 -15.55
CA GLU A 104 -9.28 6.97 -14.76
C GLU A 104 -8.00 6.65 -14.02
N VAL A 105 -7.22 7.69 -13.75
CA VAL A 105 -6.05 7.55 -12.88
C VAL A 105 -6.53 7.39 -11.45
N THR A 106 -6.37 6.18 -10.92
CA THR A 106 -6.79 5.81 -9.56
C THR A 106 -5.75 6.20 -8.52
N GLU A 107 -4.49 6.24 -8.94
CA GLU A 107 -3.36 6.59 -8.08
C GLU A 107 -2.14 7.03 -8.88
N VAL A 108 -1.32 7.89 -8.28
CA VAL A 108 0.05 8.17 -8.73
C VAL A 108 1.04 7.69 -7.68
N ILE A 109 1.88 6.72 -8.01
CA ILE A 109 2.92 6.22 -7.12
C ILE A 109 4.16 7.10 -7.28
N THR A 110 4.68 7.63 -6.17
CA THR A 110 5.92 8.40 -6.13
C THR A 110 6.83 7.89 -5.01
N PRO A 111 8.14 8.19 -5.04
CA PRO A 111 9.07 7.74 -3.99
C PRO A 111 8.65 8.09 -2.56
N GLY A 112 8.05 9.27 -2.33
CA GLY A 112 7.58 9.68 -1.01
C GLY A 112 6.18 9.17 -0.63
N THR A 113 5.41 8.61 -1.57
CA THR A 113 3.98 8.27 -1.37
C THR A 113 3.66 6.78 -1.47
N VAL A 114 4.71 5.97 -1.46
CA VAL A 114 4.62 4.51 -1.48
C VAL A 114 3.80 3.96 -0.30
N LEU A 115 2.88 3.05 -0.61
CA LEU A 115 2.04 2.35 0.37
C LEU A 115 2.18 0.82 0.33
N ALA A 116 2.78 0.26 -0.72
CA ALA A 116 2.95 -1.19 -0.85
C ALA A 116 4.10 -1.69 0.03
N ASP A 117 3.86 -2.74 0.83
CA ASP A 117 4.86 -3.30 1.75
C ASP A 117 6.15 -3.75 1.05
N SER A 118 6.05 -4.25 -0.18
CA SER A 118 7.19 -4.69 -0.99
C SER A 118 8.16 -3.56 -1.33
N LEU A 119 7.73 -2.32 -1.17
CA LEU A 119 8.46 -1.11 -1.48
C LEU A 119 8.96 -0.38 -0.21
N LEU A 120 8.46 -0.77 0.96
CA LEU A 120 8.76 -0.12 2.23
C LEU A 120 9.73 -0.97 3.06
N VAL A 121 10.75 -0.32 3.61
CA VAL A 121 11.61 -0.95 4.62
C VAL A 121 10.86 -0.99 5.95
N GLN A 122 10.81 -2.14 6.64
CA GLN A 122 9.96 -2.33 7.83
C GLN A 122 10.33 -1.40 8.99
N HIS A 123 11.62 -1.30 9.33
CA HIS A 123 12.12 -0.53 10.49
C HIS A 123 12.51 0.92 10.16
N ARG A 124 12.10 1.43 8.99
CA ARG A 124 12.43 2.79 8.52
C ARG A 124 11.19 3.49 7.97
N ASN A 125 11.06 4.77 8.28
CA ASN A 125 10.03 5.64 7.71
C ASN A 125 10.31 5.97 6.24
N ASN A 126 9.25 6.20 5.46
CA ASN A 126 9.36 6.65 4.07
C ASN A 126 8.83 8.08 3.95
N PHE A 127 9.70 9.06 4.20
CA PHE A 127 9.29 10.45 4.33
C PHE A 127 9.17 11.17 2.99
N LEU A 128 8.03 11.85 2.83
CA LEU A 128 7.83 12.96 1.91
C LEU A 128 8.02 14.26 2.68
N VAL A 129 8.85 15.16 2.17
CA VAL A 129 9.15 16.44 2.83
C VAL A 129 8.79 17.60 1.93
N ALA A 130 8.01 18.56 2.45
CA ALA A 130 7.70 19.81 1.79
C ALA A 130 8.50 20.97 2.37
N LEU A 131 8.94 21.88 1.51
CA LEU A 131 9.69 23.08 1.90
C LEU A 131 9.10 24.35 1.28
N VAL A 132 9.12 25.43 2.05
CA VAL A 132 8.90 26.80 1.57
C VAL A 132 9.91 27.74 2.23
N ASP A 133 10.27 28.81 1.53
CA ASP A 133 10.97 29.93 2.15
C ASP A 133 10.04 30.60 3.18
N ALA A 134 10.52 30.72 4.42
CA ALA A 134 9.82 31.36 5.52
C ALA A 134 10.32 32.80 5.79
N GLY A 135 11.27 33.30 4.99
CA GLY A 135 11.97 34.55 5.20
C GLY A 135 12.94 34.49 6.38
N MET A 136 13.69 35.58 6.57
CA MET A 136 14.64 35.74 7.70
C MET A 136 15.64 34.57 7.84
N ASP A 137 16.11 34.01 6.72
CA ASP A 137 17.07 32.89 6.70
C ASP A 137 16.52 31.59 7.33
N HIS A 138 15.23 31.32 7.12
CA HIS A 138 14.56 30.11 7.58
C HIS A 138 13.71 29.48 6.49
N PHE A 139 13.55 28.16 6.58
CA PHE A 139 12.61 27.37 5.82
C PHE A 139 11.48 26.86 6.71
N GLY A 140 10.24 26.94 6.20
CA GLY A 140 9.15 26.11 6.71
C GLY A 140 9.33 24.70 6.16
N MET A 141 9.32 23.70 7.03
CA MET A 141 9.43 22.30 6.62
C MET A 141 8.31 21.47 7.23
N ALA A 142 7.63 20.69 6.40
CA ALA A 142 6.71 19.65 6.85
C ALA A 142 7.18 18.28 6.36
N VAL A 143 6.99 17.28 7.21
CA VAL A 143 7.40 15.90 7.01
C VAL A 143 6.17 15.01 7.15
N LEU A 144 6.01 14.06 6.24
CA LEU A 144 4.89 13.13 6.23
C LEU A 144 5.39 11.73 5.88
N ASP A 145 4.97 10.72 6.65
CA ASP A 145 5.05 9.32 6.25
C ASP A 145 3.65 8.84 5.87
N VAL A 146 3.40 8.70 4.57
CA VAL A 146 2.09 8.32 4.03
C VAL A 146 1.65 6.94 4.52
N SER A 147 2.58 6.04 4.80
CA SER A 147 2.27 4.68 5.26
C SER A 147 1.75 4.62 6.70
N THR A 148 2.11 5.60 7.54
CA THR A 148 1.71 5.65 8.95
C THR A 148 0.72 6.79 9.25
N GLY A 149 0.58 7.73 8.31
CA GLY A 149 -0.19 8.96 8.48
C GLY A 149 0.48 9.99 9.40
N GLU A 150 1.68 9.72 9.90
CA GLU A 150 2.39 10.65 10.78
C GLU A 150 2.84 11.89 10.01
N MET A 151 2.58 13.04 10.62
CA MET A 151 2.94 14.34 10.08
C MET A 151 3.55 15.24 11.16
N SER A 152 4.62 15.96 10.82
CA SER A 152 5.20 16.99 11.68
C SER A 152 5.65 18.19 10.88
N ALA A 153 5.64 19.38 11.48
CA ALA A 153 6.15 20.60 10.86
C ALA A 153 7.08 21.36 11.80
N GLN A 154 8.08 22.02 11.25
CA GLN A 154 9.04 22.82 12.01
C GLN A 154 9.65 23.93 11.16
N LEU A 155 10.07 25.00 11.83
CA LEU A 155 10.87 26.05 11.23
C LEU A 155 12.35 25.64 11.34
N VAL A 156 13.08 25.74 10.24
CA VAL A 156 14.48 25.30 10.16
C VAL A 156 15.35 26.46 9.67
N PRO A 157 16.38 26.89 10.41
CA PRO A 157 17.36 27.85 9.89
C PRO A 157 18.02 27.31 8.62
N THR A 158 18.28 28.16 7.63
CA THR A 158 18.91 27.74 6.36
C THR A 158 20.23 27.00 6.59
N SER A 159 21.02 27.43 7.58
CA SER A 159 22.27 26.79 7.97
C SER A 159 22.12 25.35 8.48
N GLU A 160 20.95 24.99 9.02
CA GLU A 160 20.66 23.67 9.59
C GLU A 160 19.87 22.75 8.65
N LEU A 161 19.30 23.29 7.56
CA LEU A 161 18.42 22.57 6.63
C LEU A 161 19.07 21.29 6.10
N ARG A 162 20.35 21.33 5.76
CA ARG A 162 21.09 20.15 5.30
C ARG A 162 21.18 19.06 6.36
N ALA A 163 21.47 19.44 7.61
CA ALA A 163 21.55 18.49 8.71
C ALA A 163 20.18 17.82 8.94
N GLU A 164 19.11 18.60 8.91
CA GLU A 164 17.73 18.11 9.05
C GLU A 164 17.31 17.17 7.92
N LEU A 165 17.56 17.52 6.66
CA LEU A 165 17.24 16.65 5.52
C LEU A 165 18.06 15.36 5.54
N GLY A 166 19.34 15.41 5.91
CA GLY A 166 20.13 14.20 6.10
C GLY A 166 19.66 13.36 7.30
N ARG A 167 18.94 13.95 8.27
CA ARG A 167 18.40 13.24 9.44
C ARG A 167 17.19 12.41 9.05
N LEU A 168 16.33 13.05 8.25
CA LEU A 168 15.08 12.49 7.77
C LEU A 168 15.31 11.50 6.64
N GLU A 169 16.35 11.70 5.83
CA GLU A 169 16.62 10.91 4.63
C GLU A 169 15.37 10.77 3.74
N PRO A 170 14.77 11.90 3.30
CA PRO A 170 13.50 11.88 2.62
C PRO A 170 13.61 11.13 1.29
N SER A 171 12.56 10.37 0.98
CA SER A 171 12.43 9.67 -0.29
C SER A 171 12.00 10.61 -1.41
N GLU A 172 11.39 11.76 -1.07
CA GLU A 172 10.95 12.77 -2.03
C GLU A 172 10.86 14.16 -1.38
N LEU A 173 11.21 15.19 -2.14
CA LEU A 173 11.01 16.60 -1.80
C LEU A 173 9.88 17.22 -2.63
N LEU A 174 8.88 17.80 -1.97
CA LEU A 174 7.82 18.58 -2.57
C LEU A 174 8.17 20.08 -2.45
N LEU A 175 8.33 20.76 -3.58
CA LEU A 175 8.77 22.14 -3.64
C LEU A 175 7.85 23.00 -4.52
N PRO A 176 7.63 24.27 -4.20
CA PRO A 176 7.05 25.22 -5.14
C PRO A 176 8.03 25.53 -6.29
N TYR A 177 7.53 25.91 -7.46
CA TYR A 177 8.38 26.34 -8.58
C TYR A 177 9.30 27.51 -8.22
N SER A 178 8.89 28.41 -7.32
CA SER A 178 9.76 29.50 -6.83
C SER A 178 11.06 29.02 -6.18
N LEU A 179 11.11 27.78 -5.70
CA LEU A 179 12.29 27.18 -5.07
C LEU A 179 13.11 26.29 -6.00
N GLU A 180 12.70 26.12 -7.27
CA GLU A 180 13.42 25.28 -8.24
C GLU A 180 14.88 25.73 -8.42
N THR A 181 15.09 27.04 -8.51
CA THR A 181 16.40 27.67 -8.74
C THR A 181 16.99 28.31 -7.49
N SER A 182 16.51 27.96 -6.29
CA SER A 182 17.03 28.55 -5.06
C SER A 182 18.49 28.14 -4.84
N ASP A 183 19.38 29.13 -4.72
CA ASP A 183 20.80 28.91 -4.47
C ASP A 183 21.02 28.16 -3.14
N GLU A 184 20.13 28.35 -2.17
CA GLU A 184 20.15 27.72 -0.84
C GLU A 184 19.85 26.21 -0.89
N LEU A 185 19.24 25.74 -1.99
CA LEU A 185 18.98 24.33 -2.26
C LEU A 185 19.92 23.75 -3.34
N THR A 186 20.95 24.50 -3.77
CA THR A 186 21.91 24.01 -4.77
C THR A 186 22.70 22.80 -4.26
N TRP A 187 23.01 22.76 -2.96
CA TRP A 187 23.65 21.58 -2.35
C TRP A 187 22.75 20.34 -2.46
N ALA A 188 21.43 20.52 -2.36
CA ALA A 188 20.48 19.46 -2.55
C ALA A 188 20.37 19.05 -4.04
N ALA A 189 20.84 19.87 -4.99
CA ALA A 189 20.87 19.50 -6.41
C ALA A 189 21.98 18.47 -6.68
N GLY A 190 22.98 18.37 -5.78
CA GLY A 190 23.95 17.28 -5.73
C GLY A 190 23.50 16.06 -4.92
N THR A 191 22.34 16.12 -4.26
CA THR A 191 21.76 14.98 -3.53
C THR A 191 20.87 14.16 -4.46
N SER A 192 20.86 12.83 -4.28
CA SER A 192 20.05 11.90 -5.08
C SER A 192 18.56 11.90 -4.73
N ILE A 193 18.07 12.91 -4.00
CA ILE A 193 16.68 12.96 -3.53
C ILE A 193 15.78 13.45 -4.67
N PRO A 194 14.78 12.67 -5.11
CA PRO A 194 13.81 13.10 -6.10
C PRO A 194 13.08 14.39 -5.68
N ARG A 195 12.98 15.35 -6.61
CA ARG A 195 12.29 16.62 -6.42
C ARG A 195 11.02 16.66 -7.24
N THR A 196 9.92 17.01 -6.60
CA THR A 196 8.61 17.20 -7.22
C THR A 196 8.24 18.67 -7.09
N LEU A 197 8.22 19.36 -8.23
CA LEU A 197 7.81 20.76 -8.32
C LEU A 197 6.29 20.87 -8.46
N ARG A 198 5.69 21.82 -7.76
CA ARG A 198 4.27 22.17 -7.84
C ARG A 198 4.10 23.68 -7.95
N GLU A 199 2.93 24.08 -8.43
CA GLU A 199 2.54 25.47 -8.54
C GLU A 199 2.55 26.15 -7.18
N ASP A 200 3.05 27.40 -7.14
CA ASP A 200 3.22 28.16 -5.91
C ASP A 200 1.91 28.37 -5.15
N TRP A 201 0.77 28.47 -5.88
CA TRP A 201 -0.56 28.64 -5.30
C TRP A 201 -0.93 27.50 -4.32
N MET A 202 -0.38 26.31 -4.54
CA MET A 202 -0.59 25.14 -3.68
C MET A 202 0.02 25.32 -2.28
N PHE A 203 1.00 26.21 -2.16
CA PHE A 203 1.68 26.56 -0.92
C PHE A 203 1.22 27.90 -0.36
N GLU A 204 0.13 28.49 -0.85
CA GLU A 204 -0.41 29.73 -0.31
C GLU A 204 -1.15 29.47 1.01
N ALA A 205 -1.07 30.43 1.93
CA ALA A 205 -1.55 30.24 3.31
C ALA A 205 -3.04 29.92 3.38
N ASP A 206 -3.88 30.65 2.62
CA ASP A 206 -5.34 30.45 2.61
C ASP A 206 -5.71 29.07 2.05
N VAL A 207 -5.11 28.69 0.91
CA VAL A 207 -5.33 27.39 0.25
C VAL A 207 -4.89 26.24 1.17
N SER A 208 -3.72 26.38 1.80
CA SER A 208 -3.20 25.39 2.74
C SER A 208 -4.03 25.29 4.02
N THR A 209 -4.56 26.41 4.52
CA THR A 209 -5.47 26.42 5.67
C THR A 209 -6.74 25.66 5.34
N ASP A 210 -7.41 26.01 4.24
CA ASP A 210 -8.64 25.35 3.80
C ASP A 210 -8.42 23.84 3.59
N ALA A 211 -7.29 23.45 3.00
CA ALA A 211 -6.95 22.05 2.80
C ALA A 211 -6.80 21.27 4.12
N LEU A 212 -6.19 21.87 5.15
CA LEU A 212 -6.04 21.27 6.47
C LEU A 212 -7.38 21.19 7.21
N LEU A 213 -8.17 22.27 7.19
CA LEU A 213 -9.50 22.30 7.82
C LEU A 213 -10.42 21.23 7.23
N ASP A 214 -10.48 21.15 5.90
CA ASP A 214 -11.26 20.14 5.17
C ASP A 214 -10.77 18.71 5.47
N SER A 215 -9.45 18.48 5.39
CA SER A 215 -8.88 17.13 5.57
C SER A 215 -9.06 16.58 6.97
N PHE A 216 -9.05 17.43 8.01
CA PHE A 216 -9.18 16.99 9.41
C PHE A 216 -10.57 17.25 9.99
N GLY A 217 -11.49 17.85 9.25
CA GLY A 217 -12.85 18.13 9.68
C GLY A 217 -12.93 19.07 10.88
N VAL A 218 -12.06 20.09 10.94
CA VAL A 218 -11.98 21.05 12.05
C VAL A 218 -12.31 22.47 11.60
N HIS A 219 -12.71 23.34 12.53
CA HIS A 219 -13.06 24.74 12.25
C HIS A 219 -11.87 25.71 12.42
N SER A 220 -10.84 25.33 13.17
CA SER A 220 -9.61 26.11 13.32
C SER A 220 -8.40 25.18 13.49
N LEU A 221 -7.20 25.71 13.22
CA LEU A 221 -5.93 25.00 13.36
C LEU A 221 -5.32 25.09 14.77
N ASP A 222 -5.93 25.87 15.67
CA ASP A 222 -5.40 26.14 17.02
C ASP A 222 -5.20 24.85 17.82
N GLY A 223 -6.08 23.86 17.62
CA GLY A 223 -6.01 22.56 18.27
C GLY A 223 -4.79 21.72 17.88
N PHE A 224 -4.07 22.08 16.81
CA PHE A 224 -2.87 21.39 16.35
C PHE A 224 -1.57 22.04 16.84
N GLY A 225 -1.67 23.16 17.55
CA GLY A 225 -0.51 23.86 18.13
C GLY A 225 0.21 24.81 17.16
N PHE A 226 -0.43 25.17 16.04
CA PHE A 226 -0.02 26.31 15.23
C PHE A 226 -0.20 27.62 16.01
N GLN A 227 0.75 28.52 15.84
CA GLN A 227 0.76 29.89 16.37
C GLN A 227 0.62 30.89 15.22
N SER A 228 0.34 32.16 15.54
CA SER A 228 0.14 33.23 14.56
C SER A 228 1.31 33.41 13.59
N GLU A 229 2.53 33.13 14.04
CA GLU A 229 3.78 33.22 13.32
C GLU A 229 4.10 32.00 12.45
N ASP A 230 3.35 30.90 12.58
CA ASP A 230 3.63 29.62 11.90
C ASP A 230 3.04 29.53 10.48
N GLN A 231 2.84 30.67 9.81
CA GLN A 231 2.25 30.71 8.48
C GLN A 231 3.02 29.83 7.48
N SER A 232 4.36 29.80 7.54
CA SER A 232 5.16 28.91 6.71
C SER A 232 4.91 27.42 6.99
N LEU A 233 4.62 27.05 8.24
CA LEU A 233 4.33 25.67 8.64
C LEU A 233 2.93 25.24 8.21
N VAL A 234 1.96 26.16 8.22
CA VAL A 234 0.63 25.93 7.63
C VAL A 234 0.77 25.70 6.13
N ARG A 235 1.52 26.57 5.44
CA ARG A 235 1.77 26.48 3.99
C ARG A 235 2.30 25.12 3.55
N VAL A 236 3.40 24.64 4.14
CA VAL A 236 3.98 23.32 3.81
C VAL A 236 3.10 22.14 4.23
N SER A 237 2.39 22.25 5.36
CA SER A 237 1.50 21.16 5.80
C SER A 237 0.30 21.02 4.87
N GLY A 238 -0.35 22.13 4.52
CA GLY A 238 -1.47 22.12 3.58
C GLY A 238 -1.05 21.70 2.17
N ALA A 239 0.16 22.07 1.72
CA ALA A 239 0.69 21.62 0.43
C ALA A 239 0.87 20.09 0.38
N LEU A 240 1.36 19.46 1.45
CA LEU A 240 1.43 18.00 1.53
C LEU A 240 0.06 17.35 1.42
N VAL A 241 -0.94 17.84 2.16
CA VAL A 241 -2.31 17.33 2.13
C VAL A 241 -2.95 17.50 0.75
N GLN A 242 -2.78 18.66 0.12
CA GLN A 242 -3.24 18.90 -1.25
C GLN A 242 -2.54 17.96 -2.23
N TYR A 243 -1.24 17.72 -2.07
CA TYR A 243 -0.49 16.86 -2.96
C TYR A 243 -0.97 15.42 -2.85
N LEU A 244 -1.19 14.96 -1.63
CA LEU A 244 -1.82 13.68 -1.36
C LEU A 244 -3.19 13.51 -2.05
N LYS A 245 -4.02 14.56 -2.13
CA LYS A 245 -5.29 14.52 -2.90
C LYS A 245 -5.06 14.34 -4.41
N THR A 246 -3.98 14.91 -4.97
CA THR A 246 -3.60 14.69 -6.39
C THR A 246 -3.04 13.28 -6.64
N ILE A 247 -2.36 12.71 -5.65
CA ILE A 247 -1.77 11.37 -5.69
C ILE A 247 -2.85 10.31 -5.59
N ARG A 248 -3.85 10.54 -4.74
CA ARG A 248 -4.96 9.62 -4.51
C ARG A 248 -6.27 10.39 -4.36
N PRO A 249 -7.02 10.59 -5.47
CA PRO A 249 -8.28 11.30 -5.45
C PRO A 249 -9.33 10.69 -4.51
N GLY A 250 -9.26 9.38 -4.27
CA GLY A 250 -10.13 8.67 -3.31
C GLY A 250 -9.88 9.01 -1.83
N GLY A 251 -8.90 9.86 -1.52
CA GLY A 251 -8.59 10.31 -0.16
C GLY A 251 -7.79 9.31 0.68
N MET A 252 -7.36 9.77 1.85
CA MET A 252 -6.63 9.00 2.87
C MET A 252 -7.14 9.38 4.25
N SER A 253 -7.86 8.48 4.91
CA SER A 253 -8.54 8.78 6.18
C SER A 253 -7.67 8.59 7.42
N HIS A 254 -6.49 7.99 7.28
CA HIS A 254 -5.60 7.66 8.40
C HIS A 254 -4.56 8.74 8.71
N LEU A 255 -4.57 9.86 7.99
CA LEU A 255 -3.66 10.97 8.26
C LEU A 255 -3.88 11.51 9.66
N LYS A 256 -2.80 11.72 10.40
CA LYS A 256 -2.82 12.33 11.72
C LYS A 256 -2.61 13.84 11.57
N PRO A 257 -3.21 14.67 12.44
CA PRO A 257 -2.92 16.09 12.47
C PRO A 257 -1.41 16.35 12.61
N PRO A 258 -0.88 17.39 11.95
CA PRO A 258 0.52 17.75 12.09
C PRO A 258 0.82 18.17 13.53
N TRP A 259 1.91 17.66 14.08
CA TRP A 259 2.44 18.19 15.34
C TRP A 259 3.62 19.12 15.07
N ILE A 260 3.70 20.22 15.82
CA ILE A 260 4.72 21.25 15.59
C ILE A 260 5.96 20.96 16.42
N ARG A 261 7.11 20.78 15.76
CA ARG A 261 8.40 20.67 16.46
C ARG A 261 8.92 22.08 16.73
N ARG A 262 9.24 22.33 17.99
CA ARG A 262 9.87 23.57 18.45
C ARG A 262 11.34 23.29 18.78
N PRO A 263 12.25 24.25 18.53
CA PRO A 263 13.63 24.15 18.98
C PRO A 263 13.74 23.90 20.50
N GLY A 264 14.87 23.33 20.93
CA GLY A 264 15.20 23.23 22.36
C GLY A 264 14.68 21.98 23.10
N LYS A 265 14.18 20.97 22.39
CA LYS A 265 13.84 19.66 22.97
C LYS A 265 14.84 18.54 22.68
N ILE A 266 15.52 18.63 21.54
CA ILE A 266 16.44 17.60 21.05
C ILE A 266 17.82 18.19 20.76
N MET A 267 18.85 17.34 20.83
CA MET A 267 20.21 17.67 20.45
C MET A 267 20.34 17.61 18.92
N LEU A 268 20.83 18.68 18.32
CA LEU A 268 21.14 18.70 16.88
C LEU A 268 22.44 17.93 16.63
N LEU A 269 22.38 16.97 15.71
CA LEU A 269 23.52 16.21 15.23
C LEU A 269 23.66 16.41 13.73
N ASP A 270 24.77 17.02 13.31
CA ASP A 270 25.06 17.25 11.91
C ASP A 270 25.30 15.92 11.14
N GLU A 271 25.20 15.99 9.82
CA GLU A 271 25.34 14.83 8.93
C GLU A 271 26.67 14.08 9.13
N MET A 272 27.77 14.81 9.30
CA MET A 272 29.10 14.25 9.46
C MET A 272 29.24 13.55 10.81
N THR A 273 28.71 14.15 11.87
CA THR A 273 28.68 13.56 13.22
C THR A 273 27.88 12.26 13.23
N ARG A 274 26.67 12.24 12.65
CA ARG A 274 25.85 11.01 12.59
C ARG A 274 26.53 9.89 11.82
N ARG A 275 27.19 10.24 10.70
CA ARG A 275 27.92 9.30 9.86
C ARG A 275 29.18 8.77 10.55
N ASN A 276 29.96 9.63 11.19
CA ASN A 276 31.18 9.24 11.90
C ASN A 276 30.91 8.41 13.16
N LEU A 277 29.75 8.62 13.80
CA LEU A 277 29.28 7.80 14.92
C LEU A 277 28.59 6.51 14.47
N GLU A 278 28.42 6.30 13.16
CA GLU A 278 27.75 5.14 12.58
C GLU A 278 26.40 4.88 13.25
N LEU A 279 25.60 5.92 13.50
CA LEU A 279 24.40 5.78 14.33
C LEU A 279 23.40 4.79 13.74
N ILE A 280 23.27 4.80 12.42
CA ILE A 280 22.21 4.10 11.68
C ILE A 280 22.73 3.35 10.46
N GLU A 281 23.91 3.70 9.96
CA GLU A 281 24.58 3.07 8.83
C GLU A 281 26.10 3.09 9.08
N PRO A 282 26.83 2.05 8.67
CA PRO A 282 28.28 2.02 8.77
C PRO A 282 28.95 2.97 7.76
N LEU A 283 30.16 3.42 8.09
CA LEU A 283 30.99 4.32 7.28
C LEU A 283 31.38 3.70 5.95
N ARG A 284 31.60 2.38 5.95
CA ARG A 284 32.00 1.63 4.76
C ARG A 284 30.77 1.05 4.08
N THR A 285 30.46 1.60 2.92
CA THR A 285 29.34 1.17 2.09
C THR A 285 29.46 -0.33 1.78
N GLY A 286 28.46 -1.12 2.16
CA GLY A 286 28.40 -2.57 1.90
C GLY A 286 28.95 -3.47 3.02
N GLU A 287 29.36 -2.93 4.17
CA GLU A 287 29.48 -3.73 5.39
C GLU A 287 28.09 -3.92 6.01
N GLU A 288 27.69 -5.18 6.22
CA GLU A 288 26.45 -5.52 6.94
C GLU A 288 26.75 -5.61 8.44
N GLY A 289 25.99 -4.87 9.24
CA GLY A 289 26.15 -4.80 10.69
C GLY A 289 27.32 -3.91 11.10
N GLY A 290 27.12 -3.17 12.20
CA GLY A 290 28.17 -2.35 12.83
C GLY A 290 27.71 -0.97 13.25
N ALA A 291 26.53 -0.53 12.80
CA ALA A 291 25.94 0.72 13.27
C ALA A 291 25.40 0.56 14.70
N LEU A 292 25.30 1.67 15.44
CA LEU A 292 24.76 1.69 16.80
C LEU A 292 23.35 1.06 16.84
N ILE A 293 22.51 1.37 15.85
CA ILE A 293 21.15 0.83 15.77
C ILE A 293 21.13 -0.70 15.63
N ASP A 294 22.10 -1.32 14.97
CA ASP A 294 22.16 -2.77 14.79
C ASP A 294 22.40 -3.51 16.12
N VAL A 295 23.06 -2.83 17.06
CA VAL A 295 23.31 -3.35 18.41
C VAL A 295 22.10 -3.11 19.33
N LEU A 296 21.43 -1.97 19.17
CA LEU A 296 20.34 -1.55 20.05
C LEU A 296 18.96 -2.09 19.63
N ASP A 297 18.70 -2.26 18.34
CA ASP A 297 17.38 -2.64 17.84
C ASP A 297 17.09 -4.12 18.07
N LEU A 298 16.60 -4.39 19.27
CA LEU A 298 15.96 -5.65 19.65
C LEU A 298 14.45 -5.49 19.75
N ALA A 299 13.84 -4.49 19.10
CA ALA A 299 12.39 -4.29 19.15
C ALA A 299 11.66 -5.51 18.55
N THR A 300 10.54 -5.91 19.15
CA THR A 300 9.73 -7.04 18.65
C THR A 300 8.68 -6.63 17.62
N THR A 301 8.53 -5.34 17.36
CA THR A 301 7.57 -4.79 16.40
C THR A 301 8.28 -3.80 15.46
N PRO A 302 7.88 -3.72 14.17
CA PRO A 302 8.46 -2.75 13.23
C PRO A 302 8.28 -1.29 13.68
N MET A 303 7.11 -0.95 14.24
CA MET A 303 6.85 0.38 14.81
C MET A 303 7.75 0.72 16.01
N GLY A 304 8.09 -0.28 16.84
CA GLY A 304 9.08 -0.11 17.90
C GLY A 304 10.49 0.16 17.37
N GLY A 305 10.90 -0.53 16.30
CA GLY A 305 12.17 -0.29 15.63
C GLY A 305 12.27 1.11 15.03
N ARG A 306 11.20 1.58 14.35
CA ARG A 306 11.11 2.96 13.84
C ARG A 306 11.20 3.99 14.97
N LEU A 307 10.53 3.75 16.10
CA LEU A 307 10.59 4.64 17.27
C LEU A 307 12.00 4.70 17.87
N LEU A 308 12.67 3.56 18.03
CA LEU A 308 14.04 3.50 18.53
C LEU A 308 15.01 4.22 17.58
N ARG A 309 14.90 3.95 16.29
CA ARG A 309 15.68 4.62 15.24
C ARG A 309 15.52 6.14 15.32
N ARG A 310 14.30 6.64 15.56
CA ARG A 310 14.05 8.07 15.79
C ARG A 310 14.74 8.56 17.05
N TRP A 311 14.63 7.86 18.17
CA TRP A 311 15.24 8.28 19.44
C TRP A 311 16.77 8.35 19.37
N VAL A 312 17.40 7.47 18.61
CA VAL A 312 18.86 7.53 18.36
C VAL A 312 19.23 8.79 17.58
N LEU A 313 18.39 9.20 16.63
CA LEU A 313 18.61 10.41 15.82
C LEU A 313 18.14 11.71 16.48
N GLU A 314 17.28 11.62 17.50
CA GLU A 314 16.68 12.76 18.20
C GLU A 314 16.93 12.66 19.72
N PRO A 315 18.20 12.73 20.19
CA PRO A 315 18.47 12.63 21.61
C PRO A 315 17.82 13.79 22.36
N LEU A 316 17.13 13.50 23.46
CA LEU A 316 16.51 14.52 24.30
C LEU A 316 17.58 15.36 25.02
N ILE A 317 17.29 16.64 25.25
CA ILE A 317 18.14 17.52 26.08
C ILE A 317 17.51 17.90 27.42
N ARG A 318 16.23 17.58 27.63
CA ARG A 318 15.54 17.84 28.89
C ARG A 318 15.75 16.70 29.87
N ALA A 319 16.41 16.99 30.98
CA ALA A 319 16.76 16.00 31.99
C ALA A 319 15.54 15.23 32.50
N GLU A 320 14.41 15.92 32.71
CA GLU A 320 13.19 15.29 33.23
C GLU A 320 12.63 14.22 32.28
N GLU A 321 12.66 14.48 30.97
CA GLU A 321 12.19 13.53 29.95
C GLU A 321 13.15 12.33 29.80
N ILE A 322 14.45 12.56 29.98
CA ILE A 322 15.47 11.50 30.02
C ILE A 322 15.29 10.61 31.25
N TRP A 323 15.14 11.22 32.44
CA TRP A 323 14.95 10.50 33.69
C TRP A 323 13.66 9.68 33.71
N ALA A 324 12.58 10.21 33.13
CA ALA A 324 11.34 9.44 32.97
C ALA A 324 11.55 8.17 32.13
N ARG A 325 12.32 8.23 31.03
CA ARG A 325 12.67 7.04 30.24
C ARG A 325 13.59 6.09 31.00
N GLN A 326 14.56 6.62 31.74
CA GLN A 326 15.50 5.81 32.54
C GLN A 326 14.78 5.06 33.67
N SER A 327 13.85 5.71 34.37
CA SER A 327 13.01 5.09 35.40
C SER A 327 12.18 3.92 34.85
N ALA A 328 11.55 4.10 33.68
CA ALA A 328 10.83 3.02 33.02
C ALA A 328 11.76 1.83 32.65
N VAL A 329 12.96 2.12 32.14
CA VAL A 329 13.96 1.08 31.85
C VAL A 329 14.41 0.37 33.12
N GLU A 330 14.65 1.09 34.20
CA GLU A 330 15.05 0.54 35.50
C GLU A 330 14.00 -0.45 36.03
N GLU A 331 12.71 -0.09 36.02
CA GLU A 331 11.66 -1.04 36.44
C GLU A 331 11.68 -2.32 35.57
N PHE A 332 11.84 -2.19 34.25
CA PHE A 332 11.94 -3.37 33.39
C PHE A 332 13.20 -4.20 33.64
N VAL A 333 14.31 -3.61 34.07
CA VAL A 333 15.53 -4.33 34.46
C VAL A 333 15.30 -5.10 35.76
N GLU A 334 14.70 -4.45 36.77
CA GLU A 334 14.40 -5.03 38.08
C GLU A 334 13.28 -6.08 38.05
N ARG A 335 12.37 -5.99 37.07
CA ARG A 335 11.24 -6.91 36.87
C ARG A 335 11.34 -7.68 35.54
N PRO A 336 12.24 -8.67 35.44
CA PRO A 336 12.45 -9.44 34.21
C PRO A 336 11.22 -10.26 33.80
N ASP A 337 10.38 -10.67 34.74
CA ASP A 337 9.10 -11.33 34.52
C ASP A 337 8.11 -10.42 33.77
N LEU A 338 7.94 -9.18 34.23
CA LEU A 338 7.09 -8.19 33.58
C LEU A 338 7.60 -7.86 32.18
N ARG A 339 8.92 -7.60 32.06
CA ARG A 339 9.59 -7.32 30.79
C ARG A 339 9.37 -8.45 29.78
N LYS A 340 9.52 -9.71 30.22
CA LYS A 340 9.32 -10.88 29.37
C LYS A 340 7.86 -10.98 28.90
N ARG A 341 6.90 -10.84 29.82
CA ARG A 341 5.47 -10.93 29.52
C ARG A 341 5.03 -9.89 28.48
N ILE A 342 5.43 -8.61 28.67
CA ILE A 342 5.14 -7.55 27.69
C ILE A 342 5.80 -7.84 26.35
N ARG A 343 7.07 -8.27 26.35
CA ARG A 343 7.80 -8.57 25.10
C ARG A 343 7.19 -9.74 24.33
N GLU A 344 6.76 -10.80 25.03
CA GLU A 344 6.07 -11.94 24.42
C GLU A 344 4.75 -11.51 23.78
N ALA A 345 3.93 -10.74 24.49
CA ALA A 345 2.68 -10.22 23.94
C ALA A 345 2.91 -9.28 22.73
N LEU A 346 3.88 -8.36 22.82
CA LEU A 346 4.27 -7.48 21.71
C LEU A 346 4.82 -8.26 20.49
N SER A 347 5.44 -9.43 20.68
CA SER A 347 5.93 -10.24 19.57
C SER A 347 4.82 -10.83 18.69
N GLY A 348 3.60 -10.93 19.23
CA GLY A 348 2.41 -11.31 18.47
C GLY A 348 1.75 -10.14 17.73
N VAL A 349 2.27 -8.91 17.87
CA VAL A 349 1.72 -7.70 17.27
C VAL A 349 2.46 -7.37 15.97
N THR A 350 1.71 -7.34 14.87
CA THR A 350 2.19 -6.88 13.55
C THR A 350 2.32 -5.36 13.51
N ASP A 351 2.76 -4.80 12.37
CA ASP A 351 2.88 -3.35 12.18
C ASP A 351 1.51 -2.65 12.13
N LEU A 352 0.97 -2.28 13.30
CA LEU A 352 -0.34 -1.64 13.42
C LEU A 352 -0.38 -0.23 12.82
N GLU A 353 0.75 0.51 12.86
CA GLU A 353 0.81 1.85 12.25
C GLU A 353 0.60 1.77 10.73
N ARG A 354 1.30 0.86 10.05
CA ARG A 354 1.10 0.66 8.60
C ARG A 354 -0.21 -0.03 8.27
N MET A 355 -0.72 -0.89 9.15
CA MET A 355 -2.04 -1.47 9.01
C MET A 355 -3.12 -0.38 8.96
N ALA A 356 -3.03 0.64 9.82
CA ALA A 356 -3.93 1.79 9.77
C ALA A 356 -3.86 2.51 8.41
N GLY A 357 -2.66 2.67 7.85
CA GLY A 357 -2.45 3.19 6.50
C GLY A 357 -3.11 2.35 5.41
N LYS A 358 -2.98 1.02 5.47
CA LYS A 358 -3.65 0.11 4.53
C LYS A 358 -5.17 0.18 4.64
N VAL A 359 -5.71 0.25 5.85
CA VAL A 359 -7.16 0.39 6.09
C VAL A 359 -7.66 1.74 5.56
N GLY A 360 -6.99 2.83 5.91
CA GLY A 360 -7.35 4.19 5.47
C GLY A 360 -7.19 4.43 3.97
N THR A 361 -6.50 3.52 3.27
CA THR A 361 -6.32 3.50 1.82
C THR A 361 -7.05 2.33 1.15
N MET A 362 -7.90 1.58 1.86
CA MET A 362 -8.66 0.45 1.30
C MET A 362 -7.78 -0.59 0.56
N ARG A 363 -6.55 -0.80 1.06
CA ARG A 363 -5.55 -1.74 0.51
C ARG A 363 -5.41 -3.02 1.34
N VAL A 364 -6.24 -3.17 2.36
CA VAL A 364 -6.15 -4.30 3.26
C VAL A 364 -6.49 -5.61 2.55
N THR A 365 -5.62 -6.61 2.67
CA THR A 365 -5.89 -7.96 2.16
C THR A 365 -6.58 -8.82 3.22
N PRO A 366 -7.19 -9.96 2.86
CA PRO A 366 -7.75 -10.87 3.86
C PRO A 366 -6.72 -11.36 4.89
N ARG A 367 -5.47 -11.58 4.46
CA ARG A 367 -4.36 -11.93 5.36
C ARG A 367 -3.96 -10.80 6.29
N ASP A 368 -4.00 -9.56 5.80
CA ASP A 368 -3.81 -8.38 6.64
C ASP A 368 -4.85 -8.31 7.76
N LEU A 369 -6.14 -8.56 7.44
CA LEU A 369 -7.22 -8.60 8.44
C LEU A 369 -7.01 -9.72 9.49
N ALA A 370 -6.55 -10.90 9.06
CA ALA A 370 -6.18 -11.96 10.00
C ALA A 370 -4.96 -11.59 10.85
N GLY A 371 -3.98 -10.89 10.28
CA GLY A 371 -2.85 -10.31 11.00
C GLY A 371 -3.29 -9.29 12.05
N LEU A 372 -4.14 -8.33 11.66
CA LEU A 372 -4.74 -7.35 12.55
C LEU A 372 -5.49 -8.03 13.71
N ARG A 373 -6.35 -9.02 13.41
CA ARG A 373 -7.07 -9.78 14.43
C ARG A 373 -6.12 -10.41 15.47
N ARG A 374 -5.03 -11.05 15.02
CA ARG A 374 -4.03 -11.66 15.91
C ARG A 374 -3.33 -10.61 16.77
N SER A 375 -3.01 -9.46 16.19
CA SER A 375 -2.41 -8.33 16.92
C SER A 375 -3.35 -7.78 17.99
N LEU A 376 -4.63 -7.57 17.65
CA LEU A 376 -5.63 -7.07 18.60
C LEU A 376 -5.88 -8.05 19.76
N GLU A 377 -5.76 -9.36 19.51
CA GLU A 377 -5.86 -10.39 20.56
C GLU A 377 -4.79 -10.23 21.65
N GLN A 378 -3.63 -9.63 21.33
CA GLN A 378 -2.53 -9.43 22.30
C GLN A 378 -2.69 -8.15 23.14
N LEU A 379 -3.46 -7.16 22.68
CA LEU A 379 -3.55 -5.85 23.34
C LEU A 379 -4.05 -5.93 24.80
N PRO A 380 -5.07 -6.75 25.14
CA PRO A 380 -5.51 -6.88 26.53
C PRO A 380 -4.39 -7.35 27.48
N GLU A 381 -3.52 -8.23 27.00
CA GLU A 381 -2.40 -8.74 27.79
C GLU A 381 -1.30 -7.70 27.96
N ILE A 382 -0.98 -6.94 26.90
CA ILE A 382 -0.04 -5.81 26.95
C ILE A 382 -0.53 -4.77 27.97
N ARG A 383 -1.82 -4.43 27.90
CA ARG A 383 -2.45 -3.49 28.83
C ARG A 383 -2.43 -4.00 30.26
N ALA A 384 -2.85 -5.26 30.48
CA ALA A 384 -2.88 -5.86 31.82
C ALA A 384 -1.48 -5.88 32.45
N ALA A 385 -0.47 -6.34 31.72
CA ALA A 385 0.91 -6.33 32.19
C ALA A 385 1.42 -4.90 32.46
N GLY A 386 1.16 -3.94 31.55
CA GLY A 386 1.55 -2.55 31.76
C GLY A 386 0.88 -1.87 32.97
N LEU A 387 -0.35 -2.25 33.31
CA LEU A 387 -1.05 -1.76 34.52
C LEU A 387 -0.48 -2.32 35.83
N GLU A 388 0.33 -3.39 35.79
CA GLU A 388 1.08 -3.89 36.94
C GLU A 388 2.36 -3.10 37.20
N ALA A 389 2.78 -2.24 36.25
CA ALA A 389 3.94 -1.38 36.43
C ALA A 389 3.67 -0.29 37.48
N LYS A 390 4.73 0.10 38.19
CA LYS A 390 4.72 1.20 39.16
C LYS A 390 5.16 2.51 38.52
N ASP A 391 6.02 2.44 37.51
CA ASP A 391 6.54 3.58 36.79
C ASP A 391 5.39 4.32 36.05
N PRO A 392 5.27 5.65 36.21
CA PRO A 392 4.19 6.43 35.60
C PRO A 392 4.16 6.37 34.07
N LEU A 393 5.31 6.27 33.40
CA LEU A 393 5.38 6.26 31.94
C LEU A 393 4.84 4.94 31.37
N ILE A 394 5.24 3.81 31.96
CA ILE A 394 4.74 2.48 31.57
C ILE A 394 3.24 2.39 31.86
N ARG A 395 2.84 2.73 33.09
CA ARG A 395 1.44 2.63 33.52
C ARG A 395 0.54 3.57 32.73
N GLY A 396 0.99 4.81 32.46
CA GLY A 396 0.27 5.78 31.65
C GLY A 396 0.01 5.26 30.24
N SER A 397 1.05 4.69 29.61
CA SER A 397 0.94 4.08 28.28
C SER A 397 -0.07 2.92 28.24
N ALA A 398 -0.17 2.15 29.33
CA ALA A 398 -1.15 1.07 29.45
C ALA A 398 -2.59 1.58 29.71
N VAL A 399 -2.74 2.67 30.44
CA VAL A 399 -4.05 3.30 30.66
C VAL A 399 -4.62 3.83 29.34
N ASP A 400 -3.79 4.51 28.55
CA ASP A 400 -4.14 5.11 27.26
C ASP A 400 -4.28 4.08 26.14
N ASN A 401 -3.88 2.83 26.37
CA ASN A 401 -4.00 1.75 25.39
C ASN A 401 -5.46 1.31 25.26
N ASP A 402 -6.10 1.72 24.16
CA ASP A 402 -7.35 1.11 23.68
C ASP A 402 -7.05 -0.27 23.10
N CYS A 403 -7.75 -1.29 23.60
CA CYS A 403 -7.57 -2.68 23.18
C CYS A 403 -8.44 -3.03 21.96
N LEU A 404 -9.35 -2.13 21.53
CA LEU A 404 -10.15 -2.28 20.32
C LEU A 404 -10.95 -3.60 20.29
N GLU A 405 -11.54 -3.98 21.43
CA GLU A 405 -12.23 -5.27 21.58
C GLU A 405 -13.41 -5.44 20.61
N ASP A 406 -14.06 -4.34 20.24
CA ASP A 406 -15.15 -4.30 19.26
C ASP A 406 -14.64 -4.71 17.86
N VAL A 407 -13.51 -4.13 17.42
CA VAL A 407 -12.86 -4.47 16.15
C VAL A 407 -12.35 -5.91 16.16
N PHE A 408 -11.71 -6.34 17.25
CA PHE A 408 -11.28 -7.74 17.41
C PHE A 408 -12.47 -8.71 17.29
N THR A 409 -13.56 -8.42 17.99
CA THR A 409 -14.77 -9.25 17.98
C THR A 409 -15.40 -9.30 16.59
N LEU A 410 -15.45 -8.18 15.88
CA LEU A 410 -15.92 -8.10 14.50
C LEU A 410 -15.08 -9.00 13.59
N LEU A 411 -13.75 -8.84 13.59
CA LEU A 411 -12.85 -9.62 12.75
C LEU A 411 -12.91 -11.11 13.08
N LYS A 412 -13.00 -11.48 14.36
CA LYS A 412 -13.10 -12.87 14.81
C LYS A 412 -14.38 -13.56 14.34
N ARG A 413 -15.48 -12.82 14.23
CA ARG A 413 -16.78 -13.33 13.74
C ARG A 413 -16.87 -13.33 12.22
N ALA A 414 -16.34 -12.31 11.56
CA ALA A 414 -16.52 -12.09 10.13
C ALA A 414 -15.47 -12.77 9.26
N ILE A 415 -14.22 -12.86 9.70
CA ILE A 415 -13.09 -13.31 8.87
C ILE A 415 -12.69 -14.75 9.23
N SER A 416 -12.39 -15.55 8.21
CA SER A 416 -11.86 -16.91 8.34
C SER A 416 -10.57 -16.94 9.16
N ASP A 417 -10.32 -18.06 9.82
CA ASP A 417 -9.10 -18.24 10.63
C ASP A 417 -7.83 -18.34 9.77
N ASP A 418 -7.97 -18.85 8.55
CA ASP A 418 -6.92 -18.93 7.52
C ASP A 418 -7.47 -18.41 6.18
N PRO A 419 -7.58 -17.08 6.01
CA PRO A 419 -8.12 -16.51 4.79
C PRO A 419 -7.08 -16.56 3.66
N PRO A 420 -7.50 -16.69 2.39
CA PRO A 420 -6.60 -16.68 1.25
C PRO A 420 -5.89 -15.34 1.07
N ALA A 421 -4.93 -15.31 0.14
CA ALA A 421 -4.15 -14.10 -0.12
C ALA A 421 -5.00 -12.97 -0.71
N THR A 422 -5.97 -13.31 -1.55
CA THR A 422 -6.80 -12.36 -2.29
C THR A 422 -8.28 -12.61 -2.04
N LEU A 423 -9.10 -11.56 -2.19
CA LEU A 423 -10.55 -11.67 -2.01
C LEU A 423 -11.21 -12.55 -3.09
N GLN A 424 -10.67 -12.51 -4.31
CA GLN A 424 -11.16 -13.24 -5.48
C GLN A 424 -11.06 -14.76 -5.33
N GLU A 425 -10.20 -15.26 -4.45
CA GLU A 425 -10.10 -16.69 -4.14
C GLU A 425 -11.29 -17.22 -3.31
N GLY A 426 -12.15 -16.33 -2.80
CA GLY A 426 -13.28 -16.70 -1.95
C GLY A 426 -12.83 -17.12 -0.55
N GLY A 427 -13.70 -17.76 0.25
CA GLY A 427 -13.30 -18.33 1.55
C GLY A 427 -12.84 -17.33 2.63
N VAL A 428 -12.91 -16.02 2.39
CA VAL A 428 -12.51 -14.97 3.33
C VAL A 428 -13.51 -14.82 4.47
N VAL A 429 -14.80 -14.73 4.15
CA VAL A 429 -15.86 -14.50 5.13
C VAL A 429 -16.20 -15.81 5.86
N LYS A 430 -16.25 -15.80 7.18
CA LYS A 430 -16.52 -16.99 8.01
C LYS A 430 -17.98 -17.46 7.84
N LYS A 431 -18.20 -18.77 7.95
CA LYS A 431 -19.55 -19.35 8.00
C LYS A 431 -20.31 -18.80 9.22
N GLY A 432 -21.59 -18.49 9.05
CA GLY A 432 -22.48 -17.92 10.05
C GLY A 432 -22.42 -16.40 10.15
N TRP A 433 -21.62 -15.73 9.30
CA TRP A 433 -21.58 -14.27 9.24
C TRP A 433 -22.74 -13.68 8.42
N SER A 434 -23.08 -14.33 7.30
CA SER A 434 -24.16 -13.93 6.41
C SER A 434 -24.94 -15.16 5.99
N GLU A 435 -26.26 -15.13 6.25
CA GLU A 435 -27.18 -16.22 5.87
C GLU A 435 -27.20 -16.38 4.35
N ASP A 436 -27.36 -15.29 3.59
CA ASP A 436 -27.33 -15.30 2.12
C ASP A 436 -26.06 -15.94 1.56
N LEU A 437 -24.88 -15.57 2.09
CA LEU A 437 -23.61 -16.14 1.63
C LEU A 437 -23.49 -17.63 1.96
N ASP A 438 -24.03 -18.04 3.12
CA ASP A 438 -24.03 -19.45 3.52
C ASP A 438 -24.99 -20.28 2.67
N GLU A 439 -26.15 -19.74 2.29
CA GLU A 439 -27.08 -20.39 1.35
C GLU A 439 -26.43 -20.60 -0.03
N LEU A 440 -25.78 -19.56 -0.57
CA LEU A 440 -25.05 -19.66 -1.85
C LEU A 440 -23.94 -20.72 -1.79
N ARG A 441 -23.21 -20.81 -0.66
CA ARG A 441 -22.18 -21.85 -0.45
C ARG A 441 -22.79 -23.25 -0.46
N VAL A 442 -23.93 -23.45 0.20
CA VAL A 442 -24.63 -24.74 0.22
C VAL A 442 -25.06 -25.15 -1.19
N VAL A 443 -25.60 -24.22 -1.97
CA VAL A 443 -25.99 -24.47 -3.38
C VAL A 443 -24.77 -24.85 -4.21
N ARG A 444 -23.68 -24.08 -4.14
CA ARG A 444 -22.42 -24.33 -4.86
C ARG A 444 -21.81 -25.67 -4.49
N ASP A 445 -21.68 -25.95 -3.19
CA ASP A 445 -21.01 -27.16 -2.70
C ASP A 445 -21.84 -28.41 -3.04
N GLY A 446 -23.17 -28.34 -2.87
CA GLY A 446 -24.07 -29.41 -3.30
C GLY A 446 -24.01 -29.69 -4.80
N ALA A 447 -23.89 -28.63 -5.63
CA ALA A 447 -23.73 -28.79 -7.06
C ALA A 447 -22.36 -29.38 -7.45
N ARG A 448 -21.28 -29.01 -6.76
CA ARG A 448 -19.96 -29.62 -6.94
C ARG A 448 -19.92 -31.08 -6.53
N ASP A 449 -20.55 -31.44 -5.41
CA ASP A 449 -20.68 -32.83 -4.96
C ASP A 449 -21.46 -33.67 -5.96
N PHE A 450 -22.54 -33.11 -6.52
CA PHE A 450 -23.28 -33.76 -7.59
C PHE A 450 -22.39 -34.00 -8.82
N ILE A 451 -21.67 -32.98 -9.30
CA ILE A 451 -20.78 -33.08 -10.46
C ILE A 451 -19.66 -34.11 -10.21
N ALA A 452 -19.12 -34.18 -8.99
CA ALA A 452 -18.12 -35.18 -8.61
C ALA A 452 -18.72 -36.61 -8.65
N SER A 453 -19.96 -36.78 -8.20
CA SER A 453 -20.68 -38.06 -8.26
C SER A 453 -21.03 -38.49 -9.70
N LEU A 454 -21.20 -37.53 -10.61
CA LEU A 454 -21.58 -37.77 -12.00
C LEU A 454 -20.57 -38.66 -12.73
N GLN A 455 -19.28 -38.53 -12.42
CA GLN A 455 -18.25 -39.38 -13.02
C GLN A 455 -18.50 -40.86 -12.74
N VAL A 456 -18.81 -41.22 -11.50
CA VAL A 456 -19.05 -42.61 -11.10
C VAL A 456 -20.33 -43.11 -11.76
N ARG A 457 -21.41 -42.32 -11.67
CA ARG A 457 -22.71 -42.64 -12.23
C ARG A 457 -22.65 -42.89 -13.74
N GLU A 458 -21.96 -42.02 -14.49
CA GLU A 458 -21.83 -42.17 -15.93
C GLU A 458 -20.87 -43.30 -16.32
N ARG A 459 -19.85 -43.60 -15.52
CA ARG A 459 -19.00 -44.80 -15.72
C ARG A 459 -19.80 -46.08 -15.60
N GLU A 460 -20.65 -46.19 -14.58
CA GLU A 460 -21.53 -47.33 -14.36
C GLU A 460 -22.58 -47.45 -15.47
N ARG A 461 -23.20 -46.33 -15.86
CA ARG A 461 -24.22 -46.30 -16.93
C ARG A 461 -23.66 -46.72 -18.29
N THR A 462 -22.46 -46.24 -18.65
CA THR A 462 -21.88 -46.43 -19.99
C THR A 462 -20.93 -47.63 -20.09
N GLY A 463 -20.47 -48.15 -18.95
CA GLY A 463 -19.41 -49.18 -18.90
C GLY A 463 -18.05 -48.67 -19.40
N VAL A 464 -17.81 -47.35 -19.38
CA VAL A 464 -16.57 -46.71 -19.83
C VAL A 464 -15.74 -46.28 -18.62
N ALA A 465 -14.89 -47.17 -18.10
CA ALA A 465 -14.06 -46.88 -16.92
C ALA A 465 -13.12 -45.66 -17.07
N SER A 466 -12.75 -45.31 -18.31
CA SER A 466 -11.87 -44.16 -18.60
C SER A 466 -12.58 -42.81 -18.64
N LEU A 467 -13.92 -42.76 -18.52
CA LEU A 467 -14.69 -41.51 -18.57
C LEU A 467 -14.26 -40.57 -17.44
N LYS A 468 -14.07 -39.29 -17.74
CA LYS A 468 -13.71 -38.27 -16.74
C LYS A 468 -14.64 -37.07 -16.81
N VAL A 469 -15.01 -36.55 -15.65
CA VAL A 469 -15.58 -35.20 -15.55
C VAL A 469 -14.41 -34.23 -15.44
N GLY A 470 -14.37 -33.23 -16.30
CA GLY A 470 -13.34 -32.19 -16.30
C GLY A 470 -13.95 -30.80 -16.38
N PHE A 471 -13.11 -29.79 -16.15
CA PHE A 471 -13.48 -28.37 -16.24
C PHE A 471 -12.52 -27.63 -17.16
N ASN A 472 -13.03 -26.68 -17.93
CA ASN A 472 -12.23 -25.75 -18.73
C ASN A 472 -12.76 -24.34 -18.53
N LYS A 473 -11.88 -23.35 -18.41
CA LYS A 473 -12.30 -21.96 -18.19
C LYS A 473 -13.13 -21.34 -19.34
N VAL A 474 -12.95 -21.81 -20.57
CA VAL A 474 -13.57 -21.21 -21.77
C VAL A 474 -14.98 -21.75 -22.02
N PHE A 475 -15.19 -23.04 -21.76
CA PHE A 475 -16.44 -23.71 -22.08
C PHE A 475 -16.97 -24.56 -20.94
N GLY A 476 -16.42 -24.45 -19.73
CA GLY A 476 -16.99 -25.02 -18.52
C GLY A 476 -16.79 -26.54 -18.34
N TYR A 477 -17.70 -27.20 -17.63
CA TYR A 477 -17.66 -28.62 -17.32
C TYR A 477 -17.92 -29.49 -18.57
N TYR A 478 -17.29 -30.68 -18.59
CA TYR A 478 -17.44 -31.65 -19.68
C TYR A 478 -17.20 -33.09 -19.22
N LEU A 479 -17.74 -34.03 -20.01
CA LEU A 479 -17.47 -35.46 -19.94
C LEU A 479 -16.49 -35.83 -21.04
N GLU A 480 -15.31 -36.32 -20.66
CA GLU A 480 -14.27 -36.74 -21.60
C GLU A 480 -14.30 -38.26 -21.79
N VAL A 481 -14.41 -38.70 -23.04
CA VAL A 481 -14.44 -40.11 -23.45
C VAL A 481 -13.31 -40.38 -24.44
N THR A 482 -12.47 -41.37 -24.15
CA THR A 482 -11.36 -41.78 -25.01
C THR A 482 -11.84 -42.31 -26.37
N ARG A 483 -11.08 -42.10 -27.46
CA ARG A 483 -11.48 -42.53 -28.82
C ARG A 483 -11.89 -44.01 -28.92
N ALA A 484 -11.23 -44.89 -28.17
CA ALA A 484 -11.53 -46.33 -28.14
C ALA A 484 -12.94 -46.67 -27.63
N ASN A 485 -13.59 -45.74 -26.91
CA ASN A 485 -14.88 -45.94 -26.26
C ASN A 485 -16.01 -45.09 -26.89
N LEU A 486 -15.78 -44.42 -28.03
CA LEU A 486 -16.78 -43.56 -28.66
C LEU A 486 -18.05 -44.31 -29.08
N GLY A 487 -17.93 -45.59 -29.44
CA GLY A 487 -19.09 -46.43 -29.77
C GLY A 487 -20.00 -46.73 -28.57
N LYS A 488 -19.58 -46.41 -27.35
CA LYS A 488 -20.36 -46.57 -26.11
C LYS A 488 -20.95 -45.24 -25.61
N VAL A 489 -20.74 -44.15 -26.36
CA VAL A 489 -21.27 -42.82 -25.98
C VAL A 489 -22.79 -42.81 -26.19
N PRO A 490 -23.57 -42.50 -25.16
CA PRO A 490 -25.03 -42.38 -25.28
C PRO A 490 -25.48 -41.26 -26.21
N THR A 491 -26.69 -41.37 -26.76
CA THR A 491 -27.25 -40.37 -27.68
C THR A 491 -27.61 -39.05 -27.01
N ASP A 492 -27.79 -39.03 -25.68
CA ASP A 492 -28.05 -37.83 -24.88
C ASP A 492 -26.82 -36.93 -24.68
N TYR A 493 -25.63 -37.40 -25.08
CA TYR A 493 -24.39 -36.62 -24.99
C TYR A 493 -24.27 -35.67 -26.18
N VAL A 494 -24.16 -34.37 -25.88
CA VAL A 494 -23.95 -33.35 -26.90
C VAL A 494 -22.46 -33.05 -27.01
N ARG A 495 -21.88 -33.26 -28.20
CA ARG A 495 -20.44 -33.11 -28.43
C ARG A 495 -20.03 -31.63 -28.35
N LYS A 496 -18.98 -31.36 -27.59
CA LYS A 496 -18.43 -30.02 -27.31
C LYS A 496 -17.09 -29.77 -28.02
N GLN A 497 -16.17 -30.73 -27.96
CA GLN A 497 -14.83 -30.60 -28.53
C GLN A 497 -14.24 -31.96 -28.90
N THR A 498 -13.48 -32.02 -29.99
CA THR A 498 -12.70 -33.20 -30.38
C THR A 498 -11.21 -32.96 -30.11
N LEU A 499 -10.57 -33.90 -29.42
CA LEU A 499 -9.12 -33.91 -29.16
C LEU A 499 -8.43 -35.04 -29.92
N ALA A 500 -7.10 -35.03 -29.91
CA ALA A 500 -6.29 -36.07 -30.55
C ALA A 500 -6.65 -37.49 -30.06
N ASN A 501 -6.89 -37.67 -28.75
CA ASN A 501 -7.09 -38.98 -28.12
C ASN A 501 -8.46 -39.17 -27.43
N ALA A 502 -9.31 -38.14 -27.43
CA ALA A 502 -10.60 -38.16 -26.75
C ALA A 502 -11.63 -37.22 -27.40
N GLU A 503 -12.90 -37.39 -27.07
CA GLU A 503 -13.96 -36.43 -27.35
C GLU A 503 -14.58 -35.94 -26.03
N ARG A 504 -14.96 -34.66 -26.01
CA ARG A 504 -15.60 -34.01 -24.86
C ARG A 504 -17.06 -33.74 -25.17
N TYR A 505 -17.93 -34.02 -24.22
CA TYR A 505 -19.38 -33.89 -24.31
C TYR A 505 -19.93 -33.11 -23.12
N PHE A 506 -21.17 -32.66 -23.22
CA PHE A 506 -21.98 -32.24 -22.08
C PHE A 506 -23.35 -32.93 -22.14
N THR A 507 -24.03 -33.01 -21.00
CA THR A 507 -25.43 -33.45 -20.91
C THR A 507 -26.29 -32.27 -20.45
N PRO A 508 -27.60 -32.25 -20.74
CA PRO A 508 -28.52 -31.24 -20.21
C PRO A 508 -28.44 -31.11 -18.68
N GLU A 509 -28.38 -32.25 -17.98
CA GLU A 509 -28.25 -32.29 -16.52
C GLU A 509 -26.92 -31.69 -16.04
N LEU A 510 -25.78 -32.04 -16.66
CA LEU A 510 -24.50 -31.43 -16.31
C LEU A 510 -24.53 -29.91 -16.50
N LYS A 511 -25.23 -29.42 -17.53
CA LYS A 511 -25.38 -28.00 -17.80
C LYS A 511 -26.26 -27.29 -16.76
N GLU A 512 -27.36 -27.89 -16.33
CA GLU A 512 -28.21 -27.34 -15.25
C GLU A 512 -27.44 -27.20 -13.92
N TRP A 513 -26.64 -28.21 -13.57
CA TRP A 513 -25.82 -28.15 -12.35
C TRP A 513 -24.64 -27.19 -12.48
N GLU A 514 -24.06 -27.09 -13.67
CA GLU A 514 -23.06 -26.07 -14.01
C GLU A 514 -23.62 -24.64 -13.84
N GLU A 515 -24.83 -24.38 -14.34
CA GLU A 515 -25.51 -23.09 -14.18
C GLU A 515 -25.75 -22.75 -12.69
N LYS A 516 -26.07 -23.74 -11.85
CA LYS A 516 -26.20 -23.55 -10.39
C LYS A 516 -24.86 -23.24 -9.70
N VAL A 517 -23.74 -23.83 -10.16
CA VAL A 517 -22.42 -23.51 -9.61
C VAL A 517 -22.06 -22.08 -9.95
N PHE A 518 -22.14 -21.71 -11.23
CA PHE A 518 -21.75 -20.37 -11.68
C PHE A 518 -22.67 -19.30 -11.13
N GLY A 519 -23.99 -19.51 -11.13
CA GLY A 519 -24.93 -18.55 -10.56
C GLY A 519 -24.84 -18.38 -9.04
N ALA A 520 -24.11 -19.25 -8.34
CA ALA A 520 -23.80 -19.10 -6.91
C ALA A 520 -22.36 -18.57 -6.66
N GLU A 521 -21.50 -18.56 -7.68
CA GLU A 521 -20.15 -18.01 -7.65
C GLU A 521 -20.10 -16.55 -8.12
N ASP A 522 -20.93 -16.20 -9.11
CA ASP A 522 -21.24 -14.83 -9.55
C ASP A 522 -22.03 -14.08 -8.48
#